data_AF-A0A4R5IW69-F1
#
_entry.id   AF-A0A4R5IW69-F1
#
_cell.length_a   1.000
_cell.length_b   1.000
_cell.length_c   1.000
_cell.angle_alpha   90.00
_cell.angle_beta   90.00
_cell.angle_gamma   90.00
#
_symmetry.space_group_name_H-M   'P 1'
#
loop_
_entity.id
_entity.type
_entity.pdbx_description
1 polymer ?
#
loop_
_entity_poly.entity_id
_entity_poly.type
_entity_poly.pdbx_seq_one_letter_code
_entity_poly.pdbx_strand_id
1 'polypeptide(L)' 'MSKARQTYGEEFQAEAVRLVLEQGLTLQSAAQRLGIPKGTLTNWVSKAKAP' A
#
# COMPACT_ATOMS: atom_id res chain seq x y z
N MET A 1 -25.09 5.47 -1.44
CA MET A 1 -24.03 5.81 -2.41
C MET A 1 -22.96 4.73 -2.35
N SER A 2 -22.85 3.89 -3.38
CA SER A 2 -21.80 2.86 -3.47
C SER A 2 -20.44 3.53 -3.72
N LYS A 3 -19.48 3.36 -2.80
CA LYS A 3 -18.09 3.82 -3.01
C LYS A 3 -17.54 3.11 -4.25
N ALA A 4 -17.23 3.87 -5.30
CA ALA A 4 -16.41 3.36 -6.40
C ALA A 4 -15.07 2.89 -5.83
N ARG A 5 -14.74 1.62 -6.07
CA ARG A 5 -13.50 1.02 -5.56
C ARG A 5 -12.36 1.55 -6.43
N GLN A 6 -11.46 2.34 -5.84
CA GLN A 6 -10.23 2.73 -6.54
C GLN A 6 -9.44 1.46 -6.85
N THR A 7 -9.22 1.20 -8.14
CA THR A 7 -8.39 0.11 -8.63
C THR A 7 -6.97 0.64 -8.77
N TYR A 8 -6.06 0.11 -7.96
CA TYR A 8 -4.63 0.35 -8.11
C TYR A 8 -4.03 -0.77 -8.97
N GLY A 9 -3.07 -0.43 -9.83
CA GLY A 9 -2.34 -1.43 -10.61
C GLY A 9 -1.50 -2.34 -9.72
N GLU A 10 -1.26 -3.57 -10.16
CA GLU A 10 -0.45 -4.55 -9.42
C GLU A 10 0.99 -4.08 -9.21
N GLU A 11 1.58 -3.44 -10.24
CA GLU A 11 2.92 -2.84 -10.13
C GLU A 11 2.98 -1.74 -9.08
N PHE A 12 1.95 -0.89 -9.02
CA PHE A 12 1.86 0.18 -8.02
C PHE A 12 1.72 -0.39 -6.60
N GLN A 13 0.91 -1.43 -6.42
CA GLN A 13 0.80 -2.12 -5.15
C GLN A 13 2.14 -2.77 -4.75
N ALA A 14 2.84 -3.42 -5.69
CA ALA A 14 4.13 -4.06 -5.43
C ALA A 14 5.18 -3.04 -5.01
N GLU A 15 5.30 -1.91 -5.72
CA GLU A 15 6.20 -0.82 -5.35
C GLU A 15 5.88 -0.27 -3.95
N ALA A 16 4.60 -0.08 -3.64
CA ALA A 16 4.16 0.42 -2.35
C ALA A 16 4.56 -0.50 -1.19
N VAL A 17 4.41 -1.82 -1.38
CA VAL A 17 4.86 -2.83 -0.41
C VAL A 17 6.38 -2.82 -0.29
N ARG A 18 7.10 -2.68 -1.41
CA ARG A 18 8.56 -2.61 -1.48
C ARG A 18 9.14 -1.47 -0.65
N LEU A 19 8.53 -0.29 -0.72
CA LEU A 19 8.92 0.87 0.09
C LEU A 19 8.89 0.55 1.59
N VAL A 20 7.88 -0.19 2.05
CA VAL A 20 7.73 -0.52 3.48
C VAL A 20 8.64 -1.68 3.89
N LEU A 21 8.67 -2.75 3.10
CA LEU A 21 9.38 -3.98 3.46
C LEU A 21 10.88 -3.93 3.18
N GLU A 22 11.29 -3.38 2.04
CA GLU A 22 12.69 -3.35 1.63
C GLU A 22 13.38 -2.05 2.06
N GLN A 23 12.72 -0.90 1.90
CA GLN A 23 13.32 0.40 2.23
C GLN A 23 13.08 0.83 3.68
N GLY A 24 12.32 0.05 4.46
CA GLY A 24 12.07 0.31 5.87
C GLY A 24 11.23 1.56 6.16
N LEU A 25 10.51 2.09 5.16
CA LEU A 25 9.60 3.22 5.38
C LEU A 25 8.45 2.82 6.30
N THR A 26 8.04 3.74 7.17
CA THR A 26 6.81 3.55 7.93
C THR A 26 5.60 3.54 7.00
N LEU A 27 4.54 2.82 7.39
CA LEU A 27 3.26 2.82 6.66
C LEU A 27 2.71 4.23 6.43
N GLN A 28 2.93 5.15 7.37
CA GLN A 28 2.46 6.54 7.25
C GLN A 28 3.27 7.30 6.20
N SER A 29 4.60 7.25 6.29
CA SER A 29 5.49 7.94 5.35
C SER A 29 5.32 7.43 3.92
N ALA A 30 5.22 6.10 3.74
CA ALA A 30 4.98 5.50 2.44
C ALA A 30 3.60 5.87 1.88
N ALA A 31 2.55 5.82 2.69
CA ALA A 31 1.20 6.22 2.26
C ALA A 31 1.13 7.71 1.85
N GLN A 32 1.77 8.60 2.60
CA GLN A 32 1.85 10.03 2.24
C GLN A 32 2.62 10.25 0.94
N ARG A 33 3.76 9.57 0.75
CA ARG A 33 4.57 9.66 -0.47
C ARG A 33 3.81 9.19 -1.72
N LEU A 34 3.00 8.14 -1.56
CA LEU A 34 2.23 7.53 -2.64
C LEU A 34 0.84 8.17 -2.84
N GLY A 35 0.43 9.09 -1.95
CA GLY A 35 -0.90 9.70 -2.00
C GLY A 35 -2.05 8.72 -1.80
N ILE A 36 -1.84 7.62 -1.07
CA ILE A 36 -2.86 6.60 -0.82
C ILE A 36 -3.29 6.56 0.64
N PRO A 37 -4.51 6.07 0.94
CA PRO A 37 -4.92 5.83 2.31
C PRO A 37 -4.00 4.81 3.00
N LYS A 38 -3.54 5.13 4.22
CA LYS A 38 -2.72 4.22 5.05
C LYS A 38 -3.36 2.84 5.22
N GLY A 39 -4.69 2.77 5.35
CA GLY A 39 -5.43 1.50 5.47
C GLY A 39 -5.28 0.61 4.24
N THR A 40 -5.26 1.19 3.03
CA THR A 40 -5.00 0.48 1.78
C THR A 40 -3.61 -0.15 1.79
N LEU A 41 -2.60 0.66 2.11
CA LEU A 41 -1.21 0.19 2.18
C LEU A 41 -1.01 -0.88 3.26
N THR A 42 -1.65 -0.72 4.42
CA THR A 42 -1.59 -1.69 5.51
C THR A 42 -2.11 -3.04 5.04
N ASN A 43 -3.26 -3.08 4.37
CA ASN A 43 -3.84 -4.31 3.83
C ASN A 43 -2.92 -4.97 2.79
N TRP A 44 -2.27 -4.20 1.92
CA TRP A 44 -1.33 -4.74 0.94
C TRP A 44 -0.09 -5.35 1.59
N VAL A 45 0.51 -4.65 2.55
CA VAL A 45 1.68 -5.16 3.30
C VAL A 45 1.32 -6.41 4.09
N SER A 46 0.14 -6.45 4.73
CA SER A 46 -0.35 -7.65 5.41
C SER A 46 -0.53 -8.83 4.46
N LYS A 47 -1.09 -8.61 3.27
CA LYS A 47 -1.22 -9.66 2.24
C LYS A 47 0.13 -10.15 1.73
N ALA A 48 1.10 -9.26 1.55
CA ALA A 48 2.44 -9.62 1.11
C ALA A 48 3.28 -10.35 2.18
N LYS A 49 2.94 -10.18 3.47
CA LYS A 49 3.56 -10.90 4.59
C LYS A 49 2.88 -12.24 4.90
N ALA A 50 1.67 -12.46 4.41
CA ALA A 50 0.97 -13.72 4.62
C ALA A 50 1.70 -14.84 3.85
N PRO A 51 1.86 -16.04 4.46
CA PRO A 51 2.52 -17.18 3.84
C PRO A 51 1.75 -17.72 2.63
#